data_AF-A0A1S1RKE6-F1
#
_entry.id   AF-A0A1S1RKE6-F1
#
_cell.length_a   1.000
_cell.length_b   1.000
_cell.length_c   1.000
_cell.angle_alpha   90.00
_cell.angle_beta   90.00
_cell.angle_gamma   90.00
#
_symmetry.space_group_name_H-M   'P 1'
#
loop_
_entity.id
_entity.type
_entity.pdbx_description
1 polymer ?
#
loop_
_entity_poly.entity_id
_entity_poly.type
_entity_poly.pdbx_seq_one_letter_code
_entity_poly.pdbx_strand_id
1 'polypeptide(L)'
;MGTDFERAMHLMRRRDPQSQEDGFAWLQARASQHLDQLIVEFQRESDHGLRCWLLELIGHARSLRALPLLIEQLASQDDSLRAWAATGLRRLDSPDGRRAIYQARTNGQIDQVRHIGGDAHS
;
A
#
# COMPACT_ATOMS: atom_id res chain seq x y z
N MET A 1 24.31 7.76 10.46
CA MET A 1 23.85 7.96 9.07
C MET A 1 22.67 7.03 8.88
N GLY A 2 21.50 7.57 8.51
CA GLY A 2 20.34 6.71 8.26
C GLY A 2 20.52 5.88 6.99
N THR A 3 19.85 4.73 6.95
CA THR A 3 19.83 3.84 5.76
C THR A 3 19.12 4.52 4.59
N ASP A 4 19.31 4.05 3.36
CA ASP A 4 18.63 4.63 2.19
C ASP A 4 17.10 4.53 2.29
N PHE A 5 16.60 3.47 2.94
CA PHE A 5 15.18 3.34 3.29
C PHE A 5 14.71 4.48 4.20
N GLU A 6 15.45 4.77 5.28
CA GLU A 6 15.08 5.84 6.22
C GLU A 6 15.13 7.22 5.55
N ARG A 7 16.06 7.43 4.62
CA ARG A 7 16.11 8.66 3.82
C ARG A 7 14.89 8.80 2.93
N ALA A 8 14.48 7.74 2.24
CA ALA A 8 13.28 7.77 1.41
C ALA A 8 12.01 7.98 2.24
N MET A 9 11.89 7.31 3.40
CA MET A 9 10.80 7.56 4.35
C MET A 9 10.79 8.99 4.88
N HIS A 10 11.96 9.57 5.13
CA HIS A 10 12.08 10.97 5.55
C HIS A 10 11.58 11.92 4.45
N LEU A 11 11.94 11.65 3.18
CA LEU A 11 11.49 12.41 2.02
C LEU A 11 9.96 12.37 1.87
N MET A 12 9.34 11.19 1.99
CA MET A 12 7.87 11.01 1.95
C MET A 12 7.12 11.77 3.05
N ARG A 13 7.77 12.03 4.20
CA ARG A 13 7.19 12.78 5.32
C ARG A 13 7.31 14.30 5.19
N ARG A 14 8.05 14.81 4.20
CA ARG A 14 8.20 16.27 4.00
C ARG A 14 6.91 16.86 3.44
N ARG A 15 6.69 18.16 3.66
CA ARG A 15 5.55 18.91 3.11
C ARG A 15 5.76 19.40 1.67
N ASP A 16 6.83 18.96 1.03
CA ASP A 16 7.21 19.35 -0.32
C ASP A 16 6.83 18.22 -1.30
N PRO A 17 5.89 18.43 -2.24
CA PRO A 17 5.39 17.37 -3.11
C PRO A 17 6.48 16.64 -3.88
N GLN A 18 7.47 17.38 -4.39
CA GLN A 18 8.59 16.78 -5.13
C GLN A 18 9.40 15.84 -4.23
N SER A 19 9.79 16.30 -3.03
CA SER A 19 10.47 15.44 -2.05
C SER A 19 9.65 14.18 -1.75
N GLN A 20 8.34 14.32 -1.60
CA GLN A 20 7.49 13.20 -1.29
C GLN A 20 7.45 12.15 -2.41
N GLU A 21 7.24 12.59 -3.64
CA GLU A 21 7.26 11.75 -4.83
C GLU A 21 8.62 11.08 -5.04
N ASP A 22 9.72 11.80 -4.82
CA ASP A 22 11.08 11.25 -4.92
C ASP A 22 11.29 10.09 -3.93
N GLY A 23 10.85 10.28 -2.68
CA GLY A 23 10.91 9.25 -1.65
C GLY A 23 10.05 8.03 -2.01
N PHE A 24 8.82 8.27 -2.48
CA PHE A 24 7.90 7.22 -2.91
C PHE A 24 8.47 6.44 -4.09
N ALA A 25 8.89 7.11 -5.16
CA ALA A 25 9.43 6.50 -6.36
C ALA A 25 10.69 5.67 -6.07
N TRP A 26 11.55 6.16 -5.17
CA TRP A 26 12.73 5.42 -4.76
C TRP A 26 12.38 4.09 -4.08
N LEU A 27 11.40 4.11 -3.16
CA LEU A 27 10.90 2.91 -2.48
C LEU A 27 10.11 2.01 -3.42
N GLN A 28 9.33 2.56 -4.34
CA GLN A 28 8.50 1.79 -5.29
C GLN A 28 9.38 0.91 -6.16
N ALA A 29 10.50 1.45 -6.67
CA ALA A 29 11.47 0.70 -7.46
C ALA A 29 12.15 -0.44 -6.68
N ARG A 30 12.08 -0.42 -5.33
CA ARG A 30 12.75 -1.36 -4.41
C ARG A 30 11.80 -2.00 -3.42
N ALA A 31 10.49 -1.97 -3.70
CA ALA A 31 9.47 -2.31 -2.72
C ALA A 31 9.60 -3.77 -2.23
N SER A 32 9.98 -4.69 -3.12
CA SER A 32 10.20 -6.10 -2.78
C SER A 32 11.40 -6.31 -1.85
N GLN A 33 12.44 -5.48 -1.94
CA GLN A 33 13.65 -5.54 -1.12
C GLN A 33 13.38 -5.03 0.30
N HIS A 34 12.51 -4.02 0.43
CA HIS A 34 12.20 -3.37 1.70
C HIS A 34 10.84 -3.77 2.28
N LEU A 35 10.22 -4.84 1.80
CA LEU A 35 8.86 -5.22 2.17
C LEU A 35 8.65 -5.31 3.69
N ASP A 36 9.57 -5.96 4.41
CA ASP A 36 9.41 -6.17 5.85
C ASP A 36 9.50 -4.83 6.60
N GLN A 37 10.35 -3.90 6.13
CA GLN A 37 10.43 -2.54 6.68
C GLN A 37 9.18 -1.73 6.35
N LEU A 38 8.63 -1.85 5.13
CA LEU A 38 7.38 -1.19 4.73
C LEU A 38 6.20 -1.65 5.59
N ILE A 39 6.11 -2.95 5.89
CA ILE A 39 5.06 -3.51 6.76
C ILE A 39 5.19 -2.93 8.18
N VAL A 40 6.41 -2.87 8.73
CA VAL A 40 6.65 -2.30 10.06
C VAL A 40 6.30 -0.81 10.10
N GLU A 41 6.70 -0.03 9.08
CA GLU A 41 6.34 1.39 9.00
C GLU A 41 4.82 1.57 8.87
N PHE A 42 4.13 0.78 8.05
CA PHE A 42 2.67 0.85 7.90
C PHE A 42 1.93 0.64 9.23
N GLN A 43 2.37 -0.33 10.03
CA GLN A 43 1.76 -0.63 11.32
C GLN A 43 1.96 0.48 12.36
N ARG A 44 3.07 1.22 12.27
CA ARG A 44 3.41 2.32 13.19
C ARG A 44 2.87 3.67 12.74
N GLU A 45 2.60 3.83 11.45
CA GLU A 45 2.20 5.11 10.87
C GLU A 45 0.77 5.48 11.23
N SER A 46 0.57 6.73 11.62
CA SER A 46 -0.73 7.30 11.97
C SER A 46 -1.25 8.28 10.93
N ASP A 47 -0.37 8.88 10.13
CA ASP A 47 -0.78 9.77 9.05
C ASP A 47 -1.50 8.97 7.95
N HIS A 48 -2.76 9.32 7.68
CA HIS A 48 -3.61 8.58 6.76
C HIS A 48 -3.06 8.56 5.32
N GLY A 49 -2.53 9.68 4.84
CA GLY A 49 -1.95 9.77 3.49
C GLY A 49 -0.72 8.87 3.35
N LEU A 50 0.18 8.94 4.33
CA LEU A 50 1.37 8.11 4.34
C LEU A 50 1.06 6.61 4.52
N ARG A 51 0.03 6.25 5.30
CA ARG A 51 -0.48 4.87 5.37
C ARG A 51 -0.95 4.37 4.00
N CYS A 52 -1.65 5.21 3.23
CA CYS A 52 -2.10 4.84 1.89
C CYS A 52 -0.91 4.59 0.95
N TRP A 53 0.08 5.47 0.94
CA TRP A 53 1.31 5.27 0.16
C TRP A 53 2.10 4.04 0.57
N LEU A 54 2.27 3.80 1.87
CA LEU A 54 2.92 2.60 2.37
C LEU A 54 2.18 1.33 1.93
N LEU A 55 0.85 1.32 2.00
CA LEU A 55 0.04 0.17 1.54
C LEU A 55 0.15 -0.04 0.03
N GLU A 56 0.22 1.05 -0.74
CA GLU A 56 0.49 0.98 -2.17
C GLU A 56 1.88 0.38 -2.48
N LEU A 57 2.92 0.81 -1.78
CA LEU A 57 4.28 0.28 -1.91
C LEU A 57 4.33 -1.21 -1.56
N ILE A 58 3.66 -1.62 -0.47
CA ILE A 58 3.51 -3.02 -0.08
C ILE A 58 2.83 -3.83 -1.18
N GLY A 59 1.79 -3.30 -1.81
CA GLY A 59 1.15 -3.92 -2.99
C GLY A 59 2.07 -3.99 -4.22
N HIS A 60 2.93 -2.99 -4.42
CA HIS A 60 3.94 -2.99 -5.50
C HIS A 60 5.04 -4.03 -5.30
N ALA A 61 5.33 -4.44 -4.06
CA ALA A 61 6.31 -5.49 -3.77
C ALA A 61 5.92 -6.85 -4.38
N ARG A 62 4.64 -7.07 -4.71
CA ARG A 62 4.09 -8.30 -5.33
C ARG A 62 4.56 -9.60 -4.65
N SER A 63 4.74 -9.56 -3.33
CA SER A 63 5.20 -10.70 -2.54
C SER A 63 4.04 -11.31 -1.76
N LEU A 64 3.93 -12.64 -1.78
CA LEU A 64 2.95 -13.37 -0.98
C LEU A 64 3.12 -13.13 0.54
N ARG A 65 4.29 -12.66 1.00
CA ARG A 65 4.49 -12.25 2.40
C ARG A 65 3.59 -11.08 2.81
N ALA A 66 3.16 -10.24 1.86
CA ALA A 66 2.23 -9.13 2.12
C ALA A 66 0.77 -9.57 2.21
N LEU A 67 0.45 -10.82 1.84
CA LEU A 67 -0.92 -11.31 1.71
C LEU A 67 -1.74 -11.15 3.02
N PRO A 68 -1.24 -11.53 4.22
CA PRO A 68 -2.01 -11.39 5.44
C PRO A 68 -2.39 -9.94 5.75
N LEU A 69 -1.44 -9.01 5.58
CA LEU A 69 -1.67 -7.59 5.82
C LEU A 69 -2.68 -7.01 4.81
N LEU A 70 -2.55 -7.36 3.54
CA LEU A 70 -3.47 -6.88 2.51
C LEU A 70 -4.90 -7.43 2.72
N ILE A 71 -5.06 -8.67 3.18
CA ILE A 71 -6.37 -9.22 3.55
C ILE A 71 -6.95 -8.50 4.76
N GLU A 72 -6.14 -8.21 5.79
CA GLU A 72 -6.57 -7.44 6.96
C GLU A 72 -7.08 -6.05 6.56
N GLN A 73 -6.32 -5.34 5.74
CA GLN A 73 -6.70 -3.99 5.29
C GLN A 73 -7.89 -3.99 4.32
N LEU A 74 -8.19 -5.10 3.66
CA LEU A 74 -9.40 -5.27 2.85
C LEU A 74 -10.69 -5.19 3.70
N ALA A 75 -10.60 -5.48 5.00
CA ALA A 75 -11.69 -5.37 5.97
C ALA A 75 -11.63 -4.07 6.79
N SER A 76 -10.73 -3.13 6.45
CA SER A 76 -10.60 -1.85 7.15
C SER A 76 -11.89 -1.03 7.06
N GLN A 77 -12.18 -0.22 8.09
CA GLN A 77 -13.28 0.76 8.04
C GLN A 77 -12.95 1.93 7.09
N ASP A 78 -11.68 2.07 6.71
CA ASP A 78 -11.19 3.12 5.84
C ASP A 78 -11.29 2.72 4.36
N ASP A 79 -12.10 3.46 3.60
CA ASP A 79 -12.34 3.25 2.17
C ASP A 79 -11.06 3.27 1.33
N SER A 80 -10.14 4.20 1.61
CA SER A 80 -8.88 4.34 0.89
C SER A 80 -7.99 3.13 1.14
N LEU A 81 -7.86 2.70 2.40
CA LEU A 81 -7.08 1.52 2.74
C LEU A 81 -7.67 0.24 2.15
N ARG A 82 -9.01 0.08 2.17
CA ARG A 82 -9.66 -1.06 1.49
C ARG A 82 -9.37 -1.08 0.01
N ALA A 83 -9.42 0.08 -0.66
CA ALA A 83 -9.18 0.18 -2.08
C ALA A 83 -7.71 -0.17 -2.42
N TRP A 84 -6.75 0.38 -1.68
CA TRP A 84 -5.32 0.08 -1.84
C TRP A 84 -4.99 -1.38 -1.55
N ALA A 85 -5.58 -1.96 -0.50
CA ALA A 85 -5.49 -3.38 -0.19
C ALA A 85 -5.98 -4.24 -1.36
N ALA A 86 -7.15 -3.91 -1.91
CA ALA A 86 -7.70 -4.62 -3.07
C ALA A 86 -6.79 -4.50 -4.30
N THR A 87 -6.19 -3.33 -4.54
CA THR A 87 -5.21 -3.14 -5.61
C THR A 87 -3.95 -3.98 -5.38
N GLY A 88 -3.42 -4.02 -4.16
CA GLY A 88 -2.29 -4.87 -3.80
C GLY A 88 -2.58 -6.36 -4.03
N LEU A 89 -3.75 -6.84 -3.59
CA LEU A 89 -4.18 -8.22 -3.82
C LEU A 89 -4.36 -8.55 -5.31
N ARG A 90 -4.85 -7.61 -6.13
CA ARG A 90 -4.91 -7.77 -7.59
C ARG A 90 -3.51 -7.88 -8.20
N ARG A 91 -2.56 -7.06 -7.75
CA ARG A 91 -1.16 -7.09 -8.22
C ARG A 91 -0.42 -8.37 -7.82
N LEU A 92 -0.79 -8.99 -6.71
CA LEU A 92 -0.25 -10.30 -6.30
C LEU A 92 -0.68 -11.44 -7.23
N ASP A 93 -1.84 -11.33 -7.87
CA ASP A 93 -2.45 -12.33 -8.76
C ASP A 93 -2.48 -13.76 -8.18
N SER A 94 -2.58 -13.89 -6.85
CA SER A 94 -2.60 -15.18 -6.18
C SER A 94 -4.01 -15.76 -6.09
N PRO A 95 -4.18 -17.09 -6.04
CA PRO A 95 -5.50 -17.70 -5.80
C PRO A 95 -6.15 -17.21 -4.50
N ASP A 96 -5.37 -17.06 -3.44
CA ASP A 96 -5.85 -16.57 -2.15
C ASP A 96 -6.24 -15.09 -2.20
N GLY A 97 -5.47 -14.25 -2.91
CA GLY A 97 -5.81 -12.84 -3.09
C GLY A 97 -7.09 -12.65 -3.91
N ARG A 98 -7.27 -13.45 -4.96
CA ARG A 98 -8.52 -13.47 -5.76
C ARG A 98 -9.72 -13.90 -4.91
N ARG A 99 -9.56 -14.93 -4.07
CA ARG A 99 -10.61 -15.39 -3.16
C ARG A 99 -10.98 -14.32 -2.13
N ALA A 100 -9.98 -13.64 -1.55
CA ALA A 100 -10.21 -12.55 -0.60
C ALA A 100 -10.99 -11.38 -1.24
N ILE A 101 -10.60 -10.94 -2.44
CA ILE A 101 -11.33 -9.91 -3.19
C ILE A 101 -12.77 -10.35 -3.47
N TYR A 102 -12.97 -11.61 -3.88
CA TYR A 102 -14.32 -12.14 -4.14
C TYR A 102 -15.18 -12.09 -2.88
N GLN A 103 -14.68 -12.56 -1.75
CA GLN A 103 -15.38 -12.53 -0.46
C GLN A 103 -15.69 -11.08 -0.02
N ALA A 104 -14.74 -10.16 -0.19
CA ALA A 104 -14.97 -8.76 0.15
C ALA A 104 -16.09 -8.13 -0.70
N ARG A 105 -16.19 -8.50 -1.98
CA ARG A 105 -17.30 -8.07 -2.85
C ARG A 105 -18.63 -8.63 -2.40
N THR A 106 -18.70 -9.91 -2.06
CA THR A 106 -19.95 -10.54 -1.60
C THR A 106 -20.43 -9.94 -0.29
N ASN A 107 -19.50 -9.48 0.55
CA ASN A 107 -19.80 -8.83 1.82
C ASN A 107 -20.07 -7.32 1.71
N GLY A 108 -20.04 -6.75 0.49
CA GLY A 108 -20.24 -5.32 0.27
C GLY A 108 -19.09 -4.43 0.78
N GLN A 109 -17.91 -5.00 1.05
CA GLN A 109 -16.76 -4.27 1.59
C GLN A 109 -16.00 -3.51 0.50
N ILE A 110 -16.08 -3.95 -0.76
CA ILE A 110 -15.50 -3.26 -1.90
C ILE A 110 -16.51 -3.17 -3.05
N ASP A 111 -16.62 -1.99 -3.67
CA ASP A 111 -17.49 -1.77 -4.82
C ASP A 111 -17.00 -2.55 -6.05
N GLN A 112 -17.93 -2.95 -6.93
CA GLN A 112 -17.61 -3.65 -8.19
C GLN A 112 -16.77 -2.79 -9.14
N VAL A 113 -16.86 -1.46 -9.02
CA VAL A 113 -16.20 -0.49 -9.89
C VAL A 113 -15.61 0.64 -9.06
N ARG A 114 -14.35 0.52 -8.66
CA ARG A 114 -13.49 1.68 -8.40
C ARG A 114 -12.13 1.47 -9.02
N HIS A 115 -11.95 2.13 -10.15
CA HIS A 115 -10.67 2.34 -10.80
C HIS A 115 -9.92 3.41 -9.96
N ILE A 116 -9.29 3.00 -8.86
CA ILE A 116 -8.27 3.87 -8.24
C ILE A 116 -6.95 3.67 -8.99
N GLY A 117 -6.88 4.26 -10.16
CA GLY A 117 -5.63 4.44 -10.87
C GLY A 117 -5.52 5.91 -11.23
N GLY A 118 -4.68 6.65 -10.51
CA GLY A 118 -4.09 7.88 -11.03
C GLY A 118 -4.12 9.12 -10.16
N ASP A 119 -5.17 9.38 -9.37
CA ASP A 119 -5.49 10.78 -9.05
C ASP A 119 -5.48 11.13 -7.56
N ALA A 120 -4.40 10.79 -6.85
CA ALA A 120 -4.24 11.19 -5.44
C ALA A 120 -2.88 11.89 -5.16
N HIS A 121 -2.41 12.72 -6.10
CA HIS A 121 -1.20 13.54 -5.95
C HIS A 121 -1.42 15.00 -6.40
N SER A 122 -2.63 15.55 -6.22
CA SER A 122 -2.93 16.97 -6.50
C SER A 122 -3.31 17.73 -5.23
#